data_AF-A0AAW0CAH5-F1
#
_entry.id   AF-A0AAW0CAH5-F1
#
_cell.length_a   1.000
_cell.length_b   1.000
_cell.length_c   1.000
_cell.angle_alpha   90.00
_cell.angle_beta   90.00
_cell.angle_gamma   90.00
#
_symmetry.space_group_name_H-M   'P 1'
#
loop_
_entity.id
_entity.type
_entity.pdbx_description
1 polymer ?
#
loop_
_entity_poly.entity_id
_entity_poly.type
_entity_poly.pdbx_seq_one_letter_code
_entity_poly.pdbx_strand_id
1 'polypeptide(L)'
;MVAATPALKALPVLSVDELLNLKKDSLPTPRVLRRDPMNAIEMALEVEVERTRAIEALSARDAAIERLSEAYVSLRQKTATIERLQQTQTQSEQVSALEGTVKTLRDELASARTKATDPPPPSYHEVRPMESLLVPNCNEIKNGIDHTNPGRVAQLIRTASDFGPSLRIPRELPAPILPPTRPSSLPSGNENAKVVLGDNDLDHQIVHTTPKSSEPEDIIKARNALLAAIPLPADPPDDTLKPIVLPPPFTLHEFLANATGPLRTVLANYRVLQELTTSWCPDREEHGYMLIPLFKCSTNPRVATAHRWNMVDVMSRLSKPTECFYNKNGNWYYAGVYRAFRLDDLTTKEWEALSTETTQALVKDTIAGRKNTSPQNLYETAQLYAAGALKVACIGLQCVGFNKTMYHAVLEQAAKCVLTAKLKGMGGGTPPPPPGVGLGVVGGAWNAAGASEGNVNANGGGVDGAVSGMAGLAIGSENVPVQGGKGKK
;
A
#
# COMPACT_ATOMS: atom_id res chain seq x y z
N MET A 1 -16.75 22.32 -38.89
CA MET A 1 -17.97 21.50 -39.08
C MET A 1 -18.62 21.34 -37.71
N VAL A 2 -19.66 22.13 -37.45
CA VAL A 2 -20.40 22.14 -36.19
C VAL A 2 -21.48 21.08 -36.29
N ALA A 3 -21.30 19.96 -35.59
CA ALA A 3 -22.30 18.89 -35.53
C ALA A 3 -23.43 19.29 -34.58
N ALA A 4 -24.65 19.28 -35.09
CA ALA A 4 -25.86 19.60 -34.35
C ALA A 4 -26.16 18.52 -33.29
N THR A 5 -26.25 18.95 -32.02
CA THR A 5 -26.67 18.13 -30.88
C THR A 5 -28.17 17.83 -31.00
N PRO A 6 -28.62 16.57 -30.91
CA PRO A 6 -30.05 16.25 -30.94
C PRO A 6 -30.70 16.69 -29.62
N ALA A 7 -31.81 17.43 -29.75
CA ALA A 7 -32.64 17.85 -28.62
C ALA A 7 -33.28 16.64 -27.93
N LEU A 8 -32.79 16.30 -26.74
CA LEU A 8 -33.44 15.37 -25.83
C LEU A 8 -34.78 15.98 -25.38
N LYS A 9 -35.89 15.44 -25.91
CA LYS A 9 -37.24 15.72 -25.40
C LYS A 9 -37.33 15.23 -23.95
N ALA A 10 -37.46 16.16 -23.01
CA ALA A 10 -37.74 15.86 -21.61
C ALA A 10 -39.04 15.06 -21.50
N LEU A 11 -38.96 13.85 -20.95
CA LEU A 11 -40.13 13.09 -20.55
C LEU A 11 -40.75 13.78 -19.31
N PRO A 12 -42.08 13.93 -19.25
CA PRO A 12 -42.75 14.54 -18.11
C PRO A 12 -42.52 13.68 -16.86
N VAL A 13 -41.86 14.27 -15.87
CA VAL A 13 -41.73 13.69 -14.53
C VAL A 13 -43.10 13.87 -13.86
N LEU A 14 -43.90 12.80 -13.84
CA LEU A 14 -45.15 12.77 -13.09
C LEU A 14 -44.83 12.95 -11.60
N SER A 15 -45.59 13.81 -10.93
CA SER A 15 -45.37 14.04 -9.50
C SER A 15 -45.80 12.80 -8.69
N VAL A 16 -45.17 12.59 -7.54
CA VAL A 16 -45.53 11.49 -6.62
C VAL A 16 -47.02 11.57 -6.23
N ASP A 17 -47.59 12.77 -6.22
CA ASP A 17 -49.01 13.01 -5.90
C ASP A 17 -49.96 12.57 -7.03
N GLU A 18 -49.54 12.67 -8.31
CA GLU A 18 -50.33 12.16 -9.45
C GLU A 18 -50.37 10.63 -9.47
N LEU A 19 -49.27 9.97 -9.11
CA LEU A 19 -49.20 8.52 -8.98
C LEU A 19 -50.05 7.98 -7.82
N LEU A 20 -50.19 8.75 -6.74
CA LEU A 20 -51.04 8.39 -5.59
C LEU A 20 -52.53 8.57 -5.89
N ASN A 21 -52.91 9.53 -6.75
CA ASN A 21 -54.31 9.78 -7.09
C ASN A 21 -54.88 8.80 -8.13
N LEU A 22 -54.06 8.21 -8.98
CA LEU A 22 -54.49 7.23 -9.99
C LEU A 22 -54.94 5.86 -9.44
N LYS A 23 -54.76 5.60 -8.14
CA LYS A 23 -55.09 4.32 -7.51
C LYS A 23 -56.38 4.33 -6.68
N LYS A 24 -57.08 5.47 -6.61
CA LYS A 24 -58.16 5.67 -5.63
C LYS A 24 -59.55 5.21 -6.11
N ASP A 25 -59.78 5.05 -7.41
CA ASP A 25 -61.14 4.98 -7.95
C ASP A 25 -61.59 3.61 -8.50
N SER A 26 -60.85 2.51 -8.28
CA SER A 26 -61.24 1.21 -8.87
C SER A 26 -60.87 -0.05 -8.07
N LEU A 27 -61.10 -0.06 -6.75
CA LEU A 27 -60.97 -1.29 -5.96
C LEU A 27 -62.27 -1.71 -5.26
N PRO A 28 -62.80 -2.92 -5.55
CA PRO A 28 -63.93 -3.48 -4.83
C PRO A 28 -63.56 -3.69 -3.36
N THR A 29 -64.53 -3.44 -2.49
CA THR A 29 -64.44 -3.52 -1.02
C THR A 29 -63.66 -4.75 -0.58
N PRO A 30 -62.49 -4.60 0.07
CA PRO A 30 -61.65 -5.74 0.42
C PRO A 30 -62.35 -6.54 1.51
N ARG A 31 -62.74 -7.78 1.18
CA ARG A 31 -63.01 -8.80 2.18
C ARG A 31 -61.77 -8.89 3.07
N VAL A 32 -61.95 -8.60 4.36
CA VAL A 32 -60.91 -8.67 5.39
C VAL A 32 -60.49 -10.14 5.53
N LEU A 33 -59.63 -10.58 4.62
CA LEU A 33 -58.76 -11.73 4.84
C LEU A 33 -57.89 -11.32 6.02
N ARG A 34 -58.11 -11.96 7.18
CA ARG A 34 -57.20 -11.93 8.33
C ARG A 34 -55.81 -12.28 7.81
N ARG A 35 -55.02 -11.26 7.44
CA ARG A 35 -53.59 -11.43 7.22
C ARG A 35 -53.01 -11.74 8.58
N ASP A 36 -52.35 -12.88 8.64
CA ASP A 36 -51.58 -13.28 9.80
C ASP A 36 -50.65 -12.12 10.20
N PRO A 37 -50.73 -11.60 11.45
CA PRO A 37 -49.87 -10.51 11.91
C PRO A 37 -48.37 -10.81 11.70
N MET A 38 -47.97 -12.09 11.65
CA MET A 38 -46.59 -12.47 11.38
C MET A 38 -46.14 -12.10 9.96
N ASN A 39 -47.00 -12.27 8.95
CA ASN A 39 -46.68 -11.90 7.56
C ASN A 39 -46.55 -10.39 7.39
N ALA A 40 -47.26 -9.60 8.20
CA ALA A 40 -47.13 -8.14 8.18
C ALA A 40 -45.78 -7.68 8.76
N ILE A 41 -45.27 -8.36 9.79
CA ILE A 41 -43.96 -8.08 10.39
C ILE A 41 -42.84 -8.48 9.41
N GLU A 42 -42.94 -9.64 8.78
CA GLU A 42 -41.95 -10.09 7.79
C GLU A 42 -41.86 -9.13 6.60
N MET A 43 -42.99 -8.71 6.06
CA MET A 43 -43.04 -7.71 4.98
C MET A 43 -42.45 -6.35 5.43
N ALA A 44 -42.71 -5.91 6.66
CA ALA A 44 -42.14 -4.67 7.17
C ALA A 44 -40.60 -4.75 7.30
N LEU A 45 -40.06 -5.90 7.73
CA LEU A 45 -38.62 -6.13 7.78
C LEU A 45 -38.00 -6.16 6.39
N GLU A 46 -38.65 -6.82 5.43
CA GLU A 46 -38.18 -6.86 4.04
C GLU A 46 -38.13 -5.46 3.42
N VAL A 47 -39.16 -4.64 3.65
CA VAL A 47 -39.19 -3.24 3.20
C VAL A 47 -38.06 -2.41 3.83
N GLU A 48 -37.76 -2.60 5.11
CA GLU A 48 -36.68 -1.85 5.78
C GLU A 48 -35.29 -2.28 5.27
N VAL A 49 -35.10 -3.57 4.98
CA VAL A 49 -33.87 -4.09 4.35
C VAL A 49 -33.69 -3.48 2.96
N GLU A 50 -34.74 -3.47 2.13
CA GLU A 50 -34.68 -2.87 0.79
C GLU A 50 -34.47 -1.36 0.85
N ARG A 51 -35.05 -0.67 1.82
CA ARG A 51 -34.80 0.76 2.04
C ARG A 51 -33.33 1.02 2.38
N THR A 52 -32.74 0.19 3.24
CA THR A 52 -31.33 0.30 3.60
C THR A 52 -30.43 0.07 2.38
N ARG A 53 -30.71 -0.95 1.58
CA ARG A 53 -29.99 -1.22 0.31
C ARG A 53 -30.11 -0.05 -0.68
N ALA A 54 -31.28 0.57 -0.79
CA ALA A 54 -31.47 1.74 -1.65
C ALA A 54 -30.64 2.94 -1.19
N ILE A 55 -30.56 3.18 0.12
CA ILE A 55 -29.72 4.26 0.70
C ILE A 55 -28.24 3.99 0.44
N GLU A 56 -27.78 2.75 0.65
CA GLU A 56 -26.39 2.35 0.36
C GLU A 56 -26.05 2.53 -1.13
N ALA A 57 -26.96 2.12 -2.03
CA ALA A 57 -26.77 2.28 -3.47
C ALA A 57 -26.70 3.76 -3.90
N LEU A 58 -27.54 4.62 -3.30
CA LEU A 58 -27.49 6.06 -3.55
C LEU A 58 -26.19 6.68 -3.01
N SER A 59 -25.76 6.31 -1.81
CA SER A 59 -24.49 6.77 -1.24
C SER A 59 -23.29 6.34 -2.09
N ALA A 60 -23.28 5.09 -2.57
CA ALA A 60 -22.25 4.59 -3.47
C ALA A 60 -22.21 5.34 -4.82
N ARG A 61 -23.38 5.66 -5.37
CA ARG A 61 -23.48 6.47 -6.59
C ARG A 61 -22.91 7.88 -6.37
N ASP A 62 -23.27 8.53 -5.27
CA ASP A 62 -22.84 9.90 -4.99
C ASP A 62 -21.31 9.96 -4.77
N ALA A 63 -20.74 8.98 -4.07
CA ALA A 63 -19.29 8.83 -3.94
C ALA A 63 -18.59 8.59 -5.30
N ALA A 64 -19.21 7.84 -6.21
CA ALA A 64 -18.68 7.65 -7.57
C ALA A 64 -18.72 8.96 -8.38
N ILE A 65 -19.78 9.75 -8.26
CA ILE A 65 -19.89 11.08 -8.90
C ILE A 65 -18.82 12.03 -8.36
N GLU A 66 -18.58 12.03 -7.04
CA GLU A 66 -17.53 12.83 -6.41
C GLU A 66 -16.15 12.49 -6.97
N ARG A 67 -15.78 11.20 -7.00
CA ARG A 67 -14.50 10.75 -7.59
C ARG A 67 -14.35 11.11 -9.07
N LEU A 68 -15.43 11.02 -9.85
CA LEU A 68 -15.41 11.47 -11.25
C LEU A 68 -15.20 12.98 -11.38
N SER A 69 -15.77 13.76 -10.46
CA SER A 69 -15.58 15.22 -10.44
C SER A 69 -14.13 15.60 -10.10
N GLU A 70 -13.52 14.92 -9.14
CA GLU A 70 -12.10 15.10 -8.77
C GLU A 70 -11.18 14.70 -9.92
N ALA A 71 -11.44 13.56 -10.57
CA ALA A 71 -10.69 13.12 -11.73
C ALA A 71 -10.78 14.12 -12.89
N TYR A 72 -11.94 14.74 -13.10
CA TYR A 72 -12.12 15.78 -14.12
C TYR A 72 -11.34 17.06 -13.80
N VAL A 73 -11.32 17.49 -12.54
CA VAL A 73 -10.49 18.62 -12.09
C VAL A 73 -9.00 18.31 -12.29
N SER A 74 -8.55 17.12 -11.90
CA SER A 74 -7.17 16.66 -12.10
C SER A 74 -6.77 16.64 -13.57
N LEU A 75 -7.65 16.14 -14.44
CA LEU A 75 -7.43 16.10 -15.89
C LEU A 75 -7.26 17.51 -16.46
N ARG A 76 -8.11 18.47 -16.07
CA ARG A 76 -7.96 19.88 -16.47
C ARG A 76 -6.62 20.48 -16.02
N GLN A 77 -6.20 20.23 -14.78
CA GLN A 77 -4.91 20.72 -14.26
C GLN A 77 -3.72 20.13 -15.04
N LYS A 78 -3.77 18.83 -15.35
CA LYS A 78 -2.73 18.17 -16.16
C LYS A 78 -2.70 18.69 -17.59
N THR A 79 -3.86 18.89 -18.23
CA THR A 79 -3.92 19.51 -19.57
C THR A 79 -3.30 20.91 -19.57
N ALA A 80 -3.63 21.75 -18.59
CA ALA A 80 -3.04 23.08 -18.46
C ALA A 80 -1.51 23.04 -18.24
N THR A 81 -1.02 22.03 -17.53
CA THR A 81 0.43 21.82 -17.33
C THR A 81 1.12 21.40 -18.63
N ILE A 82 0.49 20.51 -19.40
CA ILE A 82 1.00 20.09 -20.72
C ILE A 82 1.08 21.29 -21.68
N GLU A 83 0.04 22.11 -21.74
CA GLU A 83 0.02 23.32 -22.57
C GLU A 83 1.16 24.28 -22.17
N ARG A 84 1.41 24.48 -20.88
CA ARG A 84 2.53 25.30 -20.40
C ARG A 84 3.89 24.72 -20.82
N LEU A 85 4.07 23.41 -20.69
CA LEU A 85 5.31 22.74 -21.10
C LEU A 85 5.54 22.84 -22.61
N GLN A 86 4.50 22.67 -23.43
CA GLN A 86 4.57 22.86 -24.88
C GLN A 86 4.92 24.32 -25.25
N GLN A 87 4.38 25.30 -24.52
CA GLN A 87 4.76 26.70 -24.71
C GLN A 87 6.22 26.97 -24.34
N THR A 88 6.74 26.38 -23.26
CA THR A 88 8.17 26.50 -22.91
C THR A 88 9.06 25.81 -23.93
N GLN A 89 8.65 24.67 -24.49
CA GLN A 89 9.40 23.97 -25.54
C GLN A 89 9.53 24.82 -26.81
N THR A 90 8.42 25.41 -27.28
CA THR A 90 8.44 26.31 -28.45
C THR A 90 9.28 27.56 -28.20
N GLN A 91 9.26 28.13 -26.99
CA GLN A 91 10.17 29.23 -26.61
C GLN A 91 11.63 28.79 -26.63
N SER A 92 11.95 27.59 -26.13
CA SER A 92 13.31 27.05 -26.15
C SER A 92 13.83 26.84 -27.58
N GLU A 93 12.98 26.38 -28.50
CA GLU A 93 13.31 26.23 -29.92
C GLU A 93 13.58 27.59 -30.58
N GLN A 94 12.78 28.61 -30.26
CA GLN A 94 13.01 29.98 -30.74
C GLN A 94 14.33 30.56 -30.22
N VAL A 95 14.66 30.36 -28.94
CA VAL A 95 15.93 30.79 -28.35
C VAL A 95 17.10 30.09 -29.05
N SER A 96 17.02 28.78 -29.29
CA SER A 96 18.06 28.04 -30.00
C SER A 96 18.27 28.54 -31.44
N ALA A 97 17.19 28.86 -32.16
CA ALA A 97 17.26 29.45 -33.50
C ALA A 97 17.91 30.85 -33.51
N LEU A 98 17.58 31.69 -32.51
CA LEU A 98 18.21 33.00 -32.30
C LEU A 98 19.70 32.88 -31.97
N GLU A 99 20.09 31.93 -31.11
CA GLU A 99 21.50 31.66 -30.81
C GLU A 99 22.29 31.25 -32.05
N GLY A 100 21.71 30.41 -32.92
CA GLY A 100 22.29 30.06 -34.22
C GLY A 100 22.51 31.29 -35.11
N THR A 101 21.53 32.19 -35.17
CA THR A 101 21.63 33.43 -35.96
C THR A 101 22.71 34.38 -35.42
N VAL A 102 22.77 34.56 -34.10
CA VAL A 102 23.79 35.39 -33.43
C VAL A 102 25.19 34.83 -33.70
N LYS A 103 25.35 33.50 -33.71
CA LYS A 103 26.61 32.85 -34.05
C LYS A 103 27.04 33.18 -35.48
N THR A 104 26.15 33.03 -36.46
CA THR A 104 26.44 33.36 -37.87
C THR A 104 26.86 34.83 -38.03
N LEU A 105 26.14 35.76 -37.40
CA LEU A 105 26.48 37.19 -37.46
C LEU A 105 27.85 37.50 -36.83
N ARG A 106 28.22 36.81 -35.75
CA ARG A 106 29.56 36.96 -35.14
C ARG A 106 30.65 36.46 -36.09
N ASP A 107 30.44 35.34 -36.76
CA ASP A 107 31.40 34.76 -37.72
C ASP A 107 31.55 35.65 -38.97
N GLU A 108 30.47 36.23 -39.48
CA GLU A 108 30.49 37.22 -40.56
C GLU A 108 31.25 38.50 -40.16
N LEU A 109 31.00 39.01 -38.95
CA LEU A 109 31.65 40.22 -38.45
C LEU A 109 33.16 40.00 -38.22
N ALA A 110 33.55 38.81 -37.74
CA ALA A 110 34.95 38.40 -37.66
C ALA A 110 35.60 38.36 -39.05
N SER A 111 34.90 37.81 -40.05
CA SER A 111 35.36 37.73 -41.45
C SER A 111 35.43 39.11 -42.13
N ALA A 112 34.56 40.05 -41.78
CA ALA A 112 34.60 41.42 -42.28
C ALA A 112 35.77 42.21 -41.68
N ARG A 113 36.08 41.99 -40.39
CA ARG A 113 37.25 42.60 -39.73
C ARG A 113 38.57 42.16 -40.34
N THR A 114 38.73 40.88 -40.69
CA THR A 114 39.94 40.42 -41.37
C THR A 114 40.10 41.01 -42.77
N LYS A 115 38.99 41.33 -43.46
CA LYS A 115 39.02 42.01 -44.77
C LYS A 115 39.29 43.52 -44.72
N ALA A 116 39.01 44.19 -43.60
CA ALA A 116 39.19 45.64 -43.44
C ALA A 116 40.59 46.05 -42.95
N THR A 117 41.45 45.08 -42.60
CA THR A 117 42.79 45.34 -42.05
C THR A 117 43.84 45.21 -43.16
N ASP A 118 43.89 46.20 -44.05
CA ASP A 118 45.12 46.68 -44.73
C ASP A 118 44.78 47.77 -45.77
N PRO A 119 44.58 49.04 -45.38
CA PRO A 119 45.14 50.13 -46.16
C PRO A 119 46.64 50.23 -45.85
N PRO A 120 47.52 50.29 -46.86
CA PRO A 120 48.96 50.43 -46.65
C PRO A 120 49.25 51.69 -45.82
N PRO A 121 50.19 51.62 -44.86
CA PRO A 121 50.51 52.76 -44.02
C PRO A 121 51.04 53.92 -44.89
N PRO A 122 50.47 55.14 -44.81
CA PRO A 122 51.12 56.30 -45.38
C PRO A 122 52.40 56.55 -44.59
N SER A 123 53.53 56.34 -45.27
CA SER A 123 54.87 56.73 -44.84
C SER A 123 54.87 58.18 -44.38
N TYR A 124 54.98 58.42 -43.06
CA TYR A 124 55.28 59.74 -42.52
C TYR A 124 56.50 59.73 -41.62
N HIS A 125 57.33 60.72 -41.89
CA HIS A 125 58.59 61.03 -41.25
C HIS A 125 58.46 61.25 -39.75
N GLU A 126 59.46 60.71 -39.07
CA GLU A 126 59.99 61.01 -37.75
C GLU A 126 59.93 62.50 -37.36
N VAL A 127 59.14 62.86 -36.34
CA VAL A 127 59.37 64.04 -35.48
C VAL A 127 58.97 63.76 -34.03
N ARG A 128 60.00 63.87 -33.18
CA ARG A 128 60.15 64.21 -31.75
C ARG A 128 58.97 64.33 -30.76
N PRO A 129 59.28 64.13 -29.46
CA PRO A 129 58.32 64.09 -28.36
C PRO A 129 58.02 65.47 -27.77
N MET A 130 56.79 65.66 -27.29
CA MET A 130 56.51 66.63 -26.24
C MET A 130 55.42 66.12 -25.30
N GLU A 131 55.66 66.40 -24.02
CA GLU A 131 54.80 66.20 -22.86
C GLU A 131 53.37 66.69 -23.06
N SER A 132 52.47 66.23 -22.18
CA SER A 132 51.65 67.11 -21.32
C SER A 132 50.18 66.65 -21.18
N LEU A 133 49.85 66.28 -19.93
CA LEU A 133 48.65 66.67 -19.17
C LEU A 133 47.27 66.01 -19.42
N LEU A 134 46.77 65.44 -18.31
CA LEU A 134 45.44 65.57 -17.70
C LEU A 134 44.26 64.65 -18.13
N VAL A 135 43.81 63.83 -17.13
CA VAL A 135 42.41 63.75 -16.59
C VAL A 135 41.38 62.87 -17.36
N PRO A 136 40.35 62.25 -16.73
CA PRO A 136 40.23 61.64 -15.39
C PRO A 136 39.57 60.24 -15.34
N ASN A 137 39.73 59.66 -14.15
CA ASN A 137 38.90 58.67 -13.46
C ASN A 137 37.37 58.93 -13.53
N CYS A 138 36.58 57.91 -13.84
CA CYS A 138 35.13 57.84 -13.61
C CYS A 138 34.69 56.43 -13.17
N ASN A 139 34.63 56.27 -11.84
CA ASN A 139 33.53 55.74 -11.01
C ASN A 139 32.95 54.33 -11.20
N GLU A 140 33.15 53.58 -10.12
CA GLU A 140 32.31 52.54 -9.53
C GLU A 140 30.80 52.81 -9.63
N ILE A 141 30.03 51.80 -10.06
CA ILE A 141 28.60 51.70 -9.77
C ILE A 141 28.42 50.52 -8.81
N LYS A 142 28.39 50.83 -7.53
CA LYS A 142 27.81 50.00 -6.46
C LYS A 142 26.30 50.26 -6.46
N ASN A 143 25.53 49.33 -6.98
CA ASN A 143 24.08 49.31 -6.74
C ASN A 143 23.81 48.42 -5.53
N GLY A 144 23.61 49.07 -4.38
CA GLY A 144 22.91 48.49 -3.24
C GLY A 144 21.40 48.52 -3.50
N ILE A 145 20.74 47.39 -3.23
CA ILE A 145 19.32 47.34 -2.93
C ILE A 145 19.20 46.73 -1.54
N ASP A 146 18.87 47.60 -0.59
CA ASP A 146 18.45 47.27 0.76
C ASP A 146 17.20 46.39 0.74
N HIS A 147 17.30 45.19 1.29
CA HIS A 147 16.15 44.43 1.76
C HIS A 147 16.12 44.41 3.28
N THR A 148 15.40 45.41 3.78
CA THR A 148 14.56 45.42 4.98
C THR A 148 14.37 44.09 5.71
N ASN A 149 14.87 44.11 6.94
CA ASN A 149 14.44 43.35 8.11
C ASN A 149 12.91 43.44 8.35
N PRO A 150 12.22 42.34 8.68
CA PRO A 150 11.14 42.44 9.66
C PRO A 150 11.17 41.29 10.68
N GLY A 151 12.00 41.41 11.70
CA GLY A 151 11.73 40.87 13.02
C GLY A 151 10.90 41.86 13.84
N ARG A 152 9.59 41.63 13.97
CA ARG A 152 8.69 41.98 15.09
C ARG A 152 7.23 42.10 14.63
N VAL A 153 6.47 41.02 14.78
CA VAL A 153 5.07 41.11 15.22
C VAL A 153 4.83 39.96 16.20
N ALA A 154 5.03 40.27 17.48
CA ALA A 154 4.49 39.51 18.59
C ALA A 154 3.74 40.51 19.45
N GLN A 155 2.39 40.50 19.40
CA GLN A 155 1.49 40.81 20.53
C GLN A 155 0.01 40.82 20.10
N LEU A 156 -0.84 40.39 21.06
CA LEU A 156 -2.30 40.20 21.04
C LEU A 156 -2.73 38.98 20.21
N ILE A 157 -3.18 37.87 20.81
CA ILE A 157 -4.43 37.75 21.58
C ILE A 157 -4.25 36.78 22.76
N ARG A 158 -4.65 37.23 23.96
CA ARG A 158 -4.96 36.39 25.13
C ARG A 158 -6.47 36.39 25.35
N THR A 159 -6.92 35.38 26.11
CA THR A 159 -8.25 35.13 26.72
C THR A 159 -9.23 34.37 25.82
N ALA A 160 -9.90 33.28 26.23
CA ALA A 160 -9.99 32.54 27.50
C ALA A 160 -10.61 31.15 27.24
N SER A 161 -10.19 30.11 27.97
CA SER A 161 -11.10 29.22 28.73
C SER A 161 -10.32 28.15 29.49
N ASP A 162 -10.19 28.39 30.79
CA ASP A 162 -9.98 27.36 31.82
C ASP A 162 -11.31 26.63 32.05
N PHE A 163 -11.32 25.29 32.13
CA PHE A 163 -12.16 24.49 33.03
C PHE A 163 -11.80 22.98 32.99
N GLY A 164 -10.78 22.59 33.79
CA GLY A 164 -10.60 21.33 34.55
C GLY A 164 -10.64 19.93 33.89
N PRO A 165 -10.46 18.83 34.66
CA PRO A 165 -9.81 18.69 35.96
C PRO A 165 -8.52 17.82 35.91
N SER A 166 -7.65 18.08 36.88
CA SER A 166 -6.34 17.47 37.11
C SER A 166 -6.43 16.03 37.61
N LEU A 167 -5.86 15.08 36.86
CA LEU A 167 -5.56 13.72 37.35
C LEU A 167 -4.10 13.66 37.81
N ARG A 168 -3.93 13.44 39.12
CA ARG A 168 -2.65 13.21 39.79
C ARG A 168 -2.04 11.88 39.31
N ILE A 169 -0.85 11.94 38.73
CA ILE A 169 0.01 10.77 38.46
C ILE A 169 1.10 10.73 39.55
N PRO A 170 1.34 9.60 40.25
CA PRO A 170 2.42 9.50 41.23
C PRO A 170 3.77 9.17 40.56
N ARG A 171 4.74 10.05 40.82
CA ARG A 171 6.08 9.80 41.40
C ARG A 171 6.96 8.67 40.79
N GLU A 172 7.87 9.12 39.94
CA GLU A 172 9.29 8.79 39.76
C GLU A 172 9.85 7.42 40.22
N LEU A 173 10.42 6.70 39.25
CA LEU A 173 11.48 5.70 39.41
C LEU A 173 12.73 6.14 38.62
N PRO A 174 13.95 5.82 39.08
CA PRO A 174 15.19 6.43 38.62
C PRO A 174 15.69 5.84 37.29
N ALA A 175 16.19 6.72 36.42
CA ALA A 175 16.81 6.38 35.14
C ALA A 175 18.19 5.70 35.32
N PRO A 176 18.58 4.74 34.46
CA PRO A 176 19.92 4.17 34.48
C PRO A 176 20.93 5.07 33.77
N ILE A 177 22.11 5.17 34.39
CA ILE A 177 23.28 5.91 33.95
C ILE A 177 23.87 5.25 32.69
N LEU A 178 24.07 6.02 31.62
CA LEU A 178 24.88 5.63 30.45
C LEU A 178 26.18 6.44 30.41
N PRO A 179 27.32 5.84 30.00
CA PRO A 179 28.61 6.52 29.94
C PRO A 179 28.79 7.34 28.66
N PRO A 180 29.69 8.35 28.66
CA PRO A 180 29.92 9.19 27.51
C PRO A 180 31.03 8.61 26.62
N THR A 181 30.78 8.52 25.32
CA THR A 181 31.87 8.43 24.34
C THR A 181 31.51 9.19 23.08
N ARG A 182 32.20 10.32 22.92
CA ARG A 182 32.43 11.04 21.66
C ARG A 182 33.83 10.63 21.19
N PRO A 183 34.06 10.35 19.90
CA PRO A 183 34.54 11.40 18.98
C PRO A 183 33.94 11.15 17.57
N SER A 184 34.13 11.88 16.47
CA SER A 184 34.87 13.05 16.04
C SER A 184 34.31 13.39 14.66
N SER A 185 34.25 14.67 14.33
CA SER A 185 33.79 15.23 13.06
C SER A 185 34.73 14.93 11.88
N LEU A 186 34.21 14.43 10.75
CA LEU A 186 34.71 14.56 9.36
C LEU A 186 33.61 14.06 8.37
N PRO A 187 33.78 14.25 7.04
CA PRO A 187 33.29 15.35 6.21
C PRO A 187 31.88 15.16 5.63
N SER A 188 31.23 16.28 5.29
CA SER A 188 29.90 16.36 4.67
C SER A 188 29.92 15.90 3.19
N GLY A 189 29.94 14.58 2.96
CA GLY A 189 29.53 13.95 1.71
C GLY A 189 28.16 13.32 1.88
N ASN A 190 27.29 13.41 0.88
CA ASN A 190 25.94 12.87 0.92
C ASN A 190 25.97 11.33 0.79
N GLU A 191 26.48 10.64 1.81
CA GLU A 191 26.47 9.17 1.91
C GLU A 191 25.03 8.71 2.15
N ASN A 192 24.33 8.47 1.04
CA ASN A 192 23.08 7.75 1.05
C ASN A 192 23.37 6.27 1.31
N ALA A 193 22.43 5.61 2.00
CA ALA A 193 22.51 4.24 2.50
C ALA A 193 23.27 3.28 1.57
N LYS A 194 24.33 2.65 2.07
CA LYS A 194 25.08 1.64 1.34
C LYS A 194 24.58 0.26 1.74
N VAL A 195 23.99 -0.46 0.79
CA VAL A 195 23.77 -1.90 0.95
C VAL A 195 25.15 -2.55 0.95
N VAL A 196 25.61 -2.98 2.12
CA VAL A 196 26.87 -3.73 2.23
C VAL A 196 26.53 -5.18 1.92
N LEU A 197 26.87 -5.61 0.71
CA LEU A 197 26.83 -7.01 0.33
C LEU A 197 27.98 -7.70 1.06
N GLY A 198 27.66 -8.51 2.08
CA GLY A 198 28.65 -9.37 2.71
C GLY A 198 29.11 -10.45 1.71
N ASP A 199 30.39 -10.84 1.78
CA ASP A 199 30.97 -11.89 0.92
C ASP A 199 30.31 -13.27 1.07
N ASN A 200 29.54 -13.47 2.15
CA ASN A 200 28.61 -14.59 2.22
C ASN A 200 27.37 -14.21 1.40
N ASP A 201 27.30 -14.75 0.18
CA ASP A 201 26.32 -14.54 -0.91
C ASP A 201 24.82 -14.60 -0.52
N LEU A 202 24.50 -14.78 0.76
CA LEU A 202 23.14 -15.00 1.26
C LEU A 202 22.70 -14.04 2.39
N ASP A 203 23.60 -13.34 3.08
CA ASP A 203 23.22 -12.47 4.21
C ASP A 203 23.54 -10.99 3.91
N HIS A 204 22.59 -10.32 3.25
CA HIS A 204 22.65 -8.87 3.05
C HIS A 204 22.33 -8.17 4.37
N GLN A 205 23.36 -7.66 5.05
CA GLN A 205 23.15 -6.79 6.21
C GLN A 205 22.87 -5.37 5.70
N ILE A 206 21.59 -5.00 5.70
CA ILE A 206 21.19 -3.62 5.37
C ILE A 206 21.54 -2.75 6.58
N VAL A 207 22.53 -1.88 6.39
CA VAL A 207 22.89 -0.89 7.39
C VAL A 207 21.79 0.17 7.41
N HIS A 208 20.98 0.15 8.45
CA HIS A 208 19.93 1.14 8.67
C HIS A 208 20.55 2.52 8.88
N THR A 209 20.45 3.38 7.88
CA THR A 209 20.69 4.81 8.09
C THR A 209 19.38 5.46 8.51
N THR A 210 19.37 6.04 9.70
CA THR A 210 18.19 6.76 10.19
C THR A 210 17.82 7.85 9.17
N PRO A 211 16.58 7.85 8.64
CA PRO A 211 16.19 8.82 7.64
C PRO A 211 16.38 10.24 8.16
N LYS A 212 17.05 11.08 7.38
CA LYS A 212 17.35 12.48 7.73
C LYS A 212 16.09 13.35 7.71
N SER A 213 15.06 12.95 6.96
CA SER A 213 13.80 13.67 6.82
C SER A 213 12.70 13.00 7.64
N SER A 214 11.83 13.83 8.23
CA SER A 214 10.61 13.37 8.88
C SER A 214 9.40 13.36 7.95
N GLU A 215 9.54 13.84 6.72
CA GLU A 215 8.43 13.93 5.78
C GLU A 215 8.17 12.56 5.13
N PRO A 216 6.91 12.10 5.08
CA PRO A 216 6.58 10.74 4.66
C PRO A 216 6.99 10.46 3.21
N GLU A 217 6.88 11.45 2.32
CA GLU A 217 7.29 11.33 0.92
C GLU A 217 8.80 11.07 0.77
N ASP A 218 9.63 11.75 1.57
CA ASP A 218 11.08 11.57 1.57
C ASP A 218 11.47 10.19 2.11
N ILE A 219 10.78 9.71 3.16
CA ILE A 219 11.01 8.39 3.74
C ILE A 219 10.64 7.31 2.72
N ILE A 220 9.49 7.42 2.06
CA ILE A 220 9.06 6.50 0.99
C ILE A 220 10.05 6.51 -0.16
N LYS A 221 10.49 7.70 -0.60
CA LYS A 221 11.50 7.85 -1.65
C LYS A 221 12.82 7.21 -1.27
N ALA A 222 13.27 7.36 -0.01
CA ALA A 222 14.48 6.71 0.49
C ALA A 222 14.35 5.18 0.49
N ARG A 223 13.20 4.62 0.91
CA ARG A 223 12.94 3.17 0.83
C ARG A 223 12.93 2.67 -0.61
N ASN A 224 12.33 3.41 -1.53
CA ASN A 224 12.32 3.04 -2.94
C ASN A 224 13.72 3.10 -3.55
N ALA A 225 14.54 4.09 -3.19
CA ALA A 225 15.93 4.17 -3.61
C ALA A 225 16.77 2.99 -3.10
N LEU A 226 16.53 2.55 -1.85
CA LEU A 226 17.13 1.33 -1.30
C LEU A 226 16.74 0.09 -2.11
N LEU A 227 15.45 -0.06 -2.43
CA LEU A 227 14.95 -1.19 -3.23
C LEU A 227 15.49 -1.17 -4.65
N ALA A 228 15.58 0.00 -5.28
CA ALA A 228 16.10 0.16 -6.64
C ALA A 228 17.60 -0.17 -6.75
N ALA A 229 18.35 -0.09 -5.65
CA ALA A 229 19.77 -0.43 -5.59
C ALA A 229 20.04 -1.94 -5.49
N ILE A 230 19.01 -2.75 -5.19
CA ILE A 230 19.16 -4.20 -5.08
C ILE A 230 19.33 -4.80 -6.50
N PRO A 231 20.31 -5.71 -6.70
CA PRO A 231 20.51 -6.35 -8.00
C PRO A 231 19.37 -7.31 -8.32
N LEU A 232 18.96 -7.32 -9.60
CA LEU A 232 18.00 -8.29 -10.12
C LEU A 232 18.66 -9.67 -10.34
N PRO A 233 17.88 -10.76 -10.23
CA PRO A 233 18.36 -12.07 -10.65
C PRO A 233 18.66 -12.07 -12.16
N ALA A 234 19.59 -12.94 -12.59
CA ALA A 234 20.04 -13.02 -13.98
C ALA A 234 18.90 -13.35 -14.99
N ASP A 235 17.86 -14.04 -14.52
CA ASP A 235 16.67 -14.40 -15.30
C ASP A 235 15.44 -13.68 -14.74
N PRO A 236 15.22 -12.39 -15.06
CA PRO A 236 13.98 -11.72 -14.68
C PRO A 236 12.76 -12.39 -15.35
N PRO A 237 11.58 -12.29 -14.74
CA PRO A 237 10.34 -12.68 -15.40
C PRO A 237 10.16 -11.90 -16.71
N ASP A 238 9.42 -12.49 -17.64
CA ASP A 238 8.97 -11.80 -18.84
C ASP A 238 8.05 -10.62 -18.45
N ASP A 239 8.18 -9.47 -19.10
CA ASP A 239 7.47 -8.22 -18.79
C ASP A 239 5.93 -8.38 -18.83
N THR A 240 5.44 -9.44 -19.47
CA THR A 240 4.01 -9.71 -19.64
C THR A 240 3.53 -10.96 -18.90
N LEU A 241 3.35 -10.85 -17.58
CA LEU A 241 2.74 -11.90 -16.77
C LEU A 241 1.26 -12.09 -17.12
N LYS A 242 0.85 -13.33 -17.36
CA LYS A 242 -0.55 -13.70 -17.62
C LYS A 242 -1.29 -13.83 -16.29
N PRO A 243 -2.50 -13.25 -16.17
CA PRO A 243 -3.30 -13.41 -14.96
C PRO A 243 -3.77 -14.86 -14.80
N ILE A 244 -3.77 -15.33 -13.55
CA ILE A 244 -4.36 -16.58 -13.11
C ILE A 244 -5.86 -16.35 -12.97
N VAL A 245 -6.63 -16.76 -13.97
CA VAL A 245 -8.10 -16.61 -13.98
C VAL A 245 -8.74 -17.77 -13.23
N LEU A 246 -9.39 -17.46 -12.10
CA LEU A 246 -10.11 -18.44 -11.28
C LEU A 246 -11.63 -18.28 -11.50
N PRO A 247 -12.38 -19.37 -11.70
CA PRO A 247 -13.83 -19.28 -11.82
C PRO A 247 -14.45 -18.94 -10.45
N PRO A 248 -15.40 -18.00 -10.36
CA PRO A 248 -16.18 -17.82 -9.14
C PRO A 248 -16.90 -19.12 -8.74
N PRO A 249 -17.03 -19.44 -7.44
CA PRO A 249 -16.62 -18.64 -6.27
C PRO A 249 -15.22 -18.96 -5.73
N PHE A 250 -14.35 -19.64 -6.50
CA PHE A 250 -13.08 -20.14 -5.97
C PHE A 250 -12.12 -19.00 -5.58
N THR A 251 -11.58 -19.10 -4.37
CA THR A 251 -10.47 -18.27 -3.92
C THR A 251 -9.12 -18.85 -4.37
N LEU A 252 -8.06 -18.03 -4.38
CA LEU A 252 -6.71 -18.51 -4.66
C LEU A 252 -6.29 -19.58 -3.65
N HIS A 253 -6.62 -19.41 -2.36
CA HIS A 253 -6.27 -20.37 -1.32
C HIS A 253 -6.89 -21.75 -1.55
N GLU A 254 -8.19 -21.80 -1.88
CA GLU A 254 -8.88 -23.04 -2.21
C GLU A 254 -8.33 -23.68 -3.49
N PHE A 255 -8.04 -22.86 -4.50
CA PHE A 255 -7.45 -23.33 -5.75
C PHE A 255 -6.08 -23.99 -5.53
N LEU A 256 -5.17 -23.31 -4.81
CA LEU A 256 -3.82 -23.82 -4.54
C LEU A 256 -3.85 -25.00 -3.56
N ALA A 257 -4.78 -25.04 -2.60
CA ALA A 257 -4.95 -26.19 -1.70
C ALA A 257 -5.38 -27.47 -2.44
N ASN A 258 -6.06 -27.34 -3.57
CA ASN A 258 -6.47 -28.44 -4.44
C ASN A 258 -5.40 -28.84 -5.47
N ALA A 259 -4.22 -28.23 -5.45
CA ALA A 259 -3.11 -28.65 -6.30
C ALA A 259 -2.72 -30.11 -6.01
N THR A 260 -2.43 -30.87 -7.06
CA THR A 260 -2.04 -32.28 -6.96
C THR A 260 -0.56 -32.46 -7.30
N GLY A 261 0.02 -33.57 -6.82
CA GLY A 261 1.39 -33.95 -7.15
C GLY A 261 2.46 -32.99 -6.60
N PRO A 262 3.59 -32.81 -7.33
CA PRO A 262 4.72 -32.00 -6.87
C PRO A 262 4.39 -30.52 -6.60
N LEU A 263 3.40 -29.97 -7.30
CA LEU A 263 3.00 -28.57 -7.16
C LEU A 263 2.51 -28.26 -5.74
N ARG A 264 1.80 -29.19 -5.10
CA ARG A 264 1.34 -29.05 -3.72
C ARG A 264 2.50 -28.89 -2.73
N THR A 265 3.58 -29.64 -2.93
CA THR A 265 4.77 -29.59 -2.06
C THR A 265 5.50 -28.25 -2.20
N VAL A 266 5.66 -27.77 -3.43
CA VAL A 266 6.30 -26.46 -3.71
C VAL A 266 5.47 -25.32 -3.13
N LEU A 267 4.14 -25.42 -3.20
CA LEU A 267 3.20 -24.45 -2.66
C LEU A 267 2.89 -24.66 -1.17
N ALA A 268 3.62 -25.49 -0.43
CA ALA A 268 3.33 -25.65 0.99
C ALA A 268 3.52 -24.34 1.79
N ASN A 269 4.36 -23.44 1.31
CA ASN A 269 4.77 -22.23 2.02
C ASN A 269 4.53 -20.94 1.22
N TYR A 270 3.64 -20.92 0.22
CA TYR A 270 3.43 -19.70 -0.57
C TYR A 270 2.91 -18.53 0.26
N ARG A 271 3.04 -17.33 -0.32
CA ARG A 271 2.59 -16.07 0.24
C ARG A 271 1.65 -15.35 -0.70
N VAL A 272 0.68 -14.68 -0.09
CA VAL A 272 -0.20 -13.76 -0.80
C VAL A 272 0.19 -12.35 -0.40
N LEU A 273 0.61 -11.58 -1.39
CA LEU A 273 0.87 -10.15 -1.31
C LEU A 273 -0.43 -9.42 -1.61
N GLN A 274 -0.89 -8.60 -0.66
CA GLN A 274 -2.14 -7.86 -0.79
C GLN A 274 -1.88 -6.49 -1.43
N GLU A 275 -2.71 -6.09 -2.39
CA GLU A 275 -2.61 -4.82 -3.11
C GLU A 275 -2.53 -3.62 -2.17
N LEU A 276 -3.42 -3.56 -1.17
CA LEU A 276 -3.53 -2.41 -0.28
C LEU A 276 -2.33 -2.24 0.65
N THR A 277 -1.57 -3.29 0.94
CA THR A 277 -0.46 -3.26 1.90
C THR A 277 0.89 -3.54 1.26
N THR A 278 0.95 -3.72 -0.06
CA THR A 278 2.20 -3.96 -0.80
C THR A 278 2.45 -2.79 -1.72
N SER A 279 3.64 -2.21 -1.65
CA SER A 279 4.08 -1.13 -2.53
C SER A 279 5.29 -1.61 -3.32
N TRP A 280 5.20 -1.51 -4.65
CA TRP A 280 6.28 -1.86 -5.57
C TRP A 280 7.16 -0.63 -5.84
N CYS A 281 8.46 -0.85 -6.01
CA CYS A 281 9.38 0.22 -6.34
C CYS A 281 9.10 0.70 -7.78
N PRO A 282 8.89 2.01 -8.01
CA PRO A 282 8.53 2.53 -9.34
C PRO A 282 9.68 2.41 -10.35
N ASP A 283 10.93 2.39 -9.88
CA ASP A 283 12.11 2.27 -10.75
C ASP A 283 12.42 0.80 -11.11
N ARG A 284 11.92 -0.14 -10.29
CA ARG A 284 12.12 -1.60 -10.42
C ARG A 284 10.90 -2.33 -9.85
N GLU A 285 9.90 -2.62 -10.68
CA GLU A 285 8.63 -3.22 -10.25
C GLU A 285 8.78 -4.67 -9.71
N GLU A 286 9.97 -5.28 -9.83
CA GLU A 286 10.28 -6.61 -9.28
C GLU A 286 10.65 -6.55 -7.79
N HIS A 287 10.89 -5.37 -7.24
CA HIS A 287 11.19 -5.18 -5.82
C HIS A 287 10.11 -4.33 -5.17
N GLY A 288 9.88 -4.55 -3.89
CA GLY A 288 8.84 -3.83 -3.19
C GLY A 288 9.01 -3.90 -1.68
N TYR A 289 7.99 -3.45 -0.97
CA TYR A 289 7.86 -3.69 0.45
C TYR A 289 6.41 -3.94 0.79
N MET A 290 6.17 -4.66 1.89
CA MET A 290 4.84 -4.88 2.43
C MET A 290 4.75 -4.37 3.86
N LEU A 291 3.56 -3.87 4.20
CA LEU A 291 3.20 -3.39 5.53
C LEU A 291 2.52 -4.51 6.31
N ILE A 292 3.04 -4.82 7.50
CA ILE A 292 2.53 -5.91 8.35
C ILE A 292 2.34 -5.39 9.78
N PRO A 293 1.17 -5.60 10.41
CA PRO A 293 0.99 -5.34 11.83
C PRO A 293 2.04 -6.09 12.69
N LEU A 294 2.78 -5.36 13.54
CA LEU A 294 3.69 -5.99 14.50
C LEU A 294 2.97 -6.63 15.69
N PHE A 295 1.67 -6.34 15.86
CA PHE A 295 0.88 -6.85 16.95
C PHE A 295 -0.41 -7.49 16.43
N LYS A 296 -0.86 -8.53 17.11
CA LYS A 296 -2.20 -9.11 16.93
C LYS A 296 -2.97 -9.00 18.22
N CYS A 297 -4.22 -8.59 18.10
CA CYS A 297 -5.16 -8.56 19.21
C CYS A 297 -5.83 -9.92 19.34
N SER A 298 -5.67 -10.58 20.49
CA SER A 298 -6.46 -11.75 20.86
C SER A 298 -7.38 -11.41 22.03
N THR A 299 -8.59 -11.98 22.02
CA THR A 299 -9.53 -11.87 23.14
C THR A 299 -9.48 -13.16 23.93
N ASN A 300 -9.40 -13.06 25.26
CA ASN A 300 -9.48 -14.23 26.10
C ASN A 300 -10.89 -14.85 25.95
N PRO A 301 -11.03 -16.13 25.53
CA PRO A 301 -12.33 -16.74 25.36
C PRO A 301 -13.14 -16.81 26.66
N ARG A 302 -12.47 -16.74 27.83
CA ARG A 302 -13.14 -16.74 29.14
C ARG A 302 -13.60 -15.35 29.61
N VAL A 303 -13.03 -14.29 29.05
CA VAL A 303 -13.30 -12.90 29.47
C VAL A 303 -13.34 -12.02 28.23
N ALA A 304 -14.54 -11.78 27.70
CA ALA A 304 -14.75 -11.07 26.43
C ALA A 304 -14.18 -9.62 26.43
N THR A 305 -14.02 -9.02 27.61
CA THR A 305 -13.49 -7.67 27.80
C THR A 305 -11.97 -7.61 27.96
N ALA A 306 -11.29 -8.75 28.10
CA ALA A 306 -9.84 -8.78 28.29
C ALA A 306 -9.12 -8.96 26.94
N HIS A 307 -8.52 -7.88 26.46
CA HIS A 307 -7.73 -7.86 25.22
C HIS A 307 -6.25 -8.05 25.51
N ARG A 308 -5.57 -8.83 24.67
CA ARG A 308 -4.12 -9.02 24.74
C ARG A 308 -3.50 -8.70 23.39
N TRP A 309 -2.44 -7.91 23.44
CA TRP A 309 -1.62 -7.57 22.29
C TRP A 309 -0.40 -8.49 22.28
N ASN A 310 -0.27 -9.32 21.25
CA ASN A 310 0.87 -10.21 21.09
C ASN A 310 1.72 -9.70 19.95
N MET A 311 3.01 -9.51 20.20
CA MET A 311 3.94 -9.16 19.14
C MET A 311 4.10 -10.35 18.18
N VAL A 312 4.10 -10.09 16.89
CA VAL A 312 4.22 -11.08 15.82
C VAL A 312 5.63 -11.08 15.29
N ASP A 313 6.23 -12.26 15.15
CA ASP A 313 7.44 -12.44 14.36
C ASP A 313 7.08 -12.41 12.87
N VAL A 314 7.18 -11.22 12.29
CA VAL A 314 6.91 -10.93 10.88
C VAL A 314 7.93 -11.56 9.92
N MET A 315 9.14 -11.87 10.41
CA MET A 315 10.25 -12.37 9.58
C MET A 315 10.31 -13.89 9.52
N SER A 316 9.92 -14.61 10.58
CA SER A 316 9.93 -16.09 10.63
C SER A 316 9.34 -16.73 9.37
N ARG A 317 8.23 -16.15 8.92
CA ARG A 317 7.37 -16.59 7.84
C ARG A 317 7.92 -16.32 6.43
N LEU A 318 8.97 -15.51 6.32
CA LEU A 318 9.65 -15.11 5.07
C LEU A 318 11.18 -15.25 5.19
N SER A 319 11.65 -16.02 6.17
CA SER A 319 13.08 -16.28 6.43
C SER A 319 13.78 -17.05 5.31
N LYS A 320 13.01 -17.67 4.41
CA LYS A 320 13.49 -18.42 3.25
C LYS A 320 12.90 -17.83 1.97
N PRO A 321 13.57 -18.00 0.82
CA PRO A 321 12.98 -17.72 -0.49
C PRO A 321 11.60 -18.36 -0.59
N THR A 322 10.58 -17.53 -0.84
CA THR A 322 9.17 -17.93 -0.75
C THR A 322 8.45 -17.57 -2.04
N GLU A 323 7.64 -18.52 -2.54
CA GLU A 323 6.78 -18.32 -3.70
C GLU A 323 5.65 -17.32 -3.37
N CYS A 324 5.54 -16.23 -4.13
CA CYS A 324 4.60 -15.15 -3.87
C CYS A 324 3.56 -15.01 -4.98
N PHE A 325 2.32 -14.73 -4.59
CA PHE A 325 1.21 -14.38 -5.46
C PHE A 325 0.72 -12.98 -5.12
N TYR A 326 0.37 -12.18 -6.12
CA TYR A 326 -0.10 -10.82 -5.96
C TYR A 326 -1.50 -10.68 -6.56
N ASN A 327 -2.41 -10.04 -5.83
CA ASN A 327 -3.70 -9.62 -6.39
C ASN A 327 -3.55 -8.18 -6.88
N LYS A 328 -3.84 -7.93 -8.16
CA LYS A 328 -3.90 -6.58 -8.72
C LYS A 328 -5.24 -6.40 -9.41
N ASN A 329 -6.05 -5.45 -8.95
CA ASN A 329 -7.36 -5.16 -9.52
C ASN A 329 -8.27 -6.40 -9.63
N GLY A 330 -8.23 -7.30 -8.63
CA GLY A 330 -9.02 -8.53 -8.61
C GLY A 330 -8.44 -9.69 -9.42
N ASN A 331 -7.35 -9.49 -10.17
CA ASN A 331 -6.67 -10.54 -10.91
C ASN A 331 -5.48 -11.07 -10.13
N TRP A 332 -5.28 -12.38 -10.13
CA TRP A 332 -4.17 -13.03 -9.47
C TRP A 332 -2.98 -13.16 -10.41
N TYR A 333 -1.79 -12.87 -9.91
CA TYR A 333 -0.52 -13.03 -10.62
C TYR A 333 0.44 -13.82 -9.76
N TYR A 334 1.25 -14.66 -10.39
CA TYR A 334 2.42 -15.22 -9.72
C TYR A 334 3.55 -14.20 -9.81
N ALA A 335 3.97 -13.67 -8.65
CA ALA A 335 4.90 -12.55 -8.59
C ALA A 335 6.38 -13.00 -8.66
N GLY A 336 6.68 -14.27 -8.37
CA GLY A 336 8.04 -14.81 -8.31
C GLY A 336 8.41 -15.36 -6.93
N VAL A 337 9.71 -15.60 -6.74
CA VAL A 337 10.32 -16.06 -5.49
C VAL A 337 10.95 -14.87 -4.78
N TYR A 338 10.52 -14.60 -3.55
CA TYR A 338 10.99 -13.46 -2.79
C TYR A 338 11.74 -13.86 -1.53
N ARG A 339 12.79 -13.11 -1.22
CA ARG A 339 13.42 -13.06 0.10
C ARG A 339 13.00 -11.77 0.79
N ALA A 340 12.61 -11.88 2.06
CA ALA A 340 12.26 -10.70 2.85
C ALA A 340 13.45 -10.20 3.65
N PHE A 341 13.46 -8.89 3.90
CA PHE A 341 14.38 -8.25 4.83
C PHE A 341 13.68 -7.11 5.58
N ARG A 342 14.26 -6.69 6.69
CA ARG A 342 13.65 -5.67 7.54
C ARG A 342 13.98 -4.27 7.04
N LEU A 343 12.96 -3.44 6.86
CA LEU A 343 13.10 -1.99 6.70
C LEU A 343 12.69 -1.30 8.00
N ASP A 344 12.97 0.00 8.10
CA ASP A 344 12.52 0.83 9.22
C ASP A 344 11.00 0.80 9.32
N ASP A 345 10.50 0.64 10.54
CA ASP A 345 9.07 0.63 10.86
C ASP A 345 8.38 1.89 10.34
N LEU A 346 7.09 1.74 10.05
CA LEU A 346 6.26 2.87 9.66
C LEU A 346 6.16 3.86 10.82
N THR A 347 6.47 5.12 10.54
CA THR A 347 6.31 6.21 11.51
C THR A 347 4.84 6.64 11.64
N THR A 348 4.51 7.39 12.69
CA THR A 348 3.15 7.94 12.86
C THR A 348 2.77 8.93 11.76
N LYS A 349 3.73 9.73 11.28
CA LYS A 349 3.54 10.63 10.15
C LYS A 349 3.23 9.89 8.85
N GLU A 350 3.94 8.79 8.59
CA GLU A 350 3.65 7.95 7.44
C GLU A 350 2.30 7.24 7.56
N TRP A 351 1.92 6.82 8.77
CA TRP A 351 0.61 6.27 9.06
C TRP A 351 -0.52 7.25 8.70
N GLU A 352 -0.38 8.54 9.06
CA GLU A 352 -1.33 9.60 8.69
C GLU A 352 -1.42 9.84 7.18
N ALA A 353 -0.34 9.56 6.44
CA ALA A 353 -0.27 9.68 4.99
C ALA A 353 -0.80 8.45 4.23
N LEU A 354 -1.08 7.33 4.91
CA LEU A 354 -1.66 6.14 4.29
C LEU A 354 -3.12 6.38 3.87
N SER A 355 -3.56 5.68 2.82
CA SER A 355 -4.97 5.69 2.43
C SER A 355 -5.86 5.07 3.51
N THR A 356 -7.13 5.48 3.51
CA THR A 356 -8.15 4.92 4.40
C THR A 356 -8.31 3.41 4.21
N GLU A 357 -8.22 2.92 2.97
CA GLU A 357 -8.33 1.51 2.64
C GLU A 357 -7.16 0.70 3.24
N THR A 358 -5.93 1.20 3.12
CA THR A 358 -4.73 0.55 3.66
C THR A 358 -4.75 0.53 5.18
N THR A 359 -5.07 1.66 5.83
CA THR A 359 -5.18 1.71 7.30
C THR A 359 -6.27 0.78 7.82
N GLN A 360 -7.43 0.72 7.17
CA GLN A 360 -8.50 -0.23 7.51
C GLN A 360 -8.07 -1.69 7.31
N ALA A 361 -7.32 -2.01 6.25
CA ALA A 361 -6.81 -3.36 6.01
C ALA A 361 -5.85 -3.79 7.14
N LEU A 362 -4.91 -2.91 7.54
CA LEU A 362 -3.97 -3.17 8.63
C LEU A 362 -4.69 -3.32 9.98
N VAL A 363 -5.69 -2.49 10.26
CA VAL A 363 -6.51 -2.58 11.47
C VAL A 363 -7.31 -3.89 11.51
N LYS A 364 -7.97 -4.26 10.41
CA LYS A 364 -8.71 -5.53 10.30
C LYS A 364 -7.79 -6.72 10.49
N ASP A 365 -6.61 -6.71 9.87
CA ASP A 365 -5.62 -7.77 10.02
C ASP A 365 -5.13 -7.88 11.47
N THR A 366 -4.91 -6.75 12.14
CA THR A 366 -4.51 -6.68 13.56
C THR A 366 -5.49 -7.42 14.49
N ILE A 367 -6.79 -7.34 14.21
CA ILE A 367 -7.85 -7.91 15.05
C ILE A 367 -8.52 -9.15 14.46
N ALA A 368 -7.98 -9.71 13.38
CA ALA A 368 -8.56 -10.86 12.67
C ALA A 368 -8.72 -12.12 13.55
N GLY A 369 -7.94 -12.24 14.64
CA GLY A 369 -8.06 -13.33 15.61
C GLY A 369 -9.24 -13.20 16.59
N ARG A 370 -10.00 -12.10 16.53
CA ARG A 370 -11.16 -11.87 17.41
C ARG A 370 -12.44 -12.42 16.81
N LYS A 371 -13.19 -13.15 17.62
CA LYS A 371 -14.59 -13.49 17.33
C LYS A 371 -15.45 -12.29 17.73
N ASN A 372 -16.40 -11.88 16.88
CA ASN A 372 -17.35 -10.78 17.13
C ASN A 372 -16.71 -9.38 17.27
N THR A 373 -16.00 -8.94 16.24
CA THR A 373 -15.44 -7.58 16.19
C THR A 373 -16.54 -6.54 16.02
N SER A 374 -16.84 -5.77 17.07
CA SER A 374 -17.69 -4.58 16.98
C SER A 374 -16.99 -3.41 16.25
N PRO A 375 -17.73 -2.48 15.63
CA PRO A 375 -17.16 -1.26 15.02
C PRO A 375 -16.30 -0.44 15.98
N GLN A 376 -16.65 -0.42 17.27
CA GLN A 376 -15.87 0.25 18.31
C GLN A 376 -14.42 -0.27 18.38
N ASN A 377 -14.19 -1.59 18.25
CA ASN A 377 -12.85 -2.15 18.30
C ASN A 377 -11.97 -1.72 17.11
N LEU A 378 -12.59 -1.55 15.94
CA LEU A 378 -11.89 -1.04 14.75
C LEU A 378 -11.40 0.38 15.01
N TYR A 379 -12.26 1.23 15.57
CA TYR A 379 -11.94 2.62 15.88
C TYR A 379 -10.84 2.75 16.94
N GLU A 380 -10.96 2.01 18.06
CA GLU A 380 -9.94 2.00 19.12
C GLU A 380 -8.58 1.50 18.61
N THR A 381 -8.57 0.44 17.80
CA THR A 381 -7.32 -0.08 17.22
C THR A 381 -6.68 0.95 16.28
N ALA A 382 -7.48 1.65 15.47
CA ALA A 382 -6.98 2.71 14.60
C ALA A 382 -6.36 3.88 15.40
N GLN A 383 -6.98 4.29 16.51
CA GLN A 383 -6.41 5.31 17.40
C GLN A 383 -5.07 4.89 18.02
N LEU A 384 -4.92 3.61 18.40
CA LEU A 384 -3.67 3.11 18.93
C LEU A 384 -2.53 3.17 17.91
N TYR A 385 -2.81 2.96 16.62
CA TYR A 385 -1.82 3.18 15.56
C TYR A 385 -1.51 4.67 15.37
N ALA A 386 -2.53 5.53 15.32
CA ALA A 386 -2.33 6.98 15.17
C ALA A 386 -1.49 7.57 16.32
N ALA A 387 -1.67 7.07 17.54
CA ALA A 387 -0.87 7.46 18.71
C ALA A 387 0.53 6.80 18.76
N GLY A 388 0.85 5.89 17.83
CA GLY A 388 2.13 5.16 17.81
C GLY A 388 2.27 4.08 18.88
N ALA A 389 1.18 3.73 19.58
CA ALA A 389 1.16 2.65 20.57
C ALA A 389 1.24 1.27 19.92
N LEU A 390 0.66 1.13 18.72
CA LEU A 390 0.86 -0.02 17.83
C LEU A 390 1.77 0.40 16.68
N LYS A 391 2.57 -0.56 16.21
CA LYS A 391 3.54 -0.35 15.13
C LYS A 391 3.23 -1.21 13.92
N VAL A 392 3.57 -0.70 12.75
CA VAL A 392 3.51 -1.43 11.48
C VAL A 392 4.94 -1.69 11.02
N ALA A 393 5.26 -2.96 10.83
CA ALA A 393 6.49 -3.38 10.22
C ALA A 393 6.49 -3.07 8.73
N CYS A 394 7.58 -2.45 8.25
CA CYS A 394 7.90 -2.40 6.83
C CYS A 394 8.86 -3.55 6.51
N ILE A 395 8.43 -4.44 5.62
CA ILE A 395 9.19 -5.63 5.21
C ILE A 395 9.55 -5.47 3.73
N GLY A 396 10.83 -5.30 3.44
CA GLY A 396 11.35 -5.27 2.08
C GLY A 396 11.22 -6.64 1.41
N LEU A 397 10.90 -6.62 0.13
CA LEU A 397 10.70 -7.78 -0.74
C LEU A 397 11.72 -7.72 -1.87
N GLN A 398 12.74 -8.57 -1.79
CA GLN A 398 13.72 -8.78 -2.84
C GLN A 398 13.28 -9.96 -3.70
N CYS A 399 13.02 -9.72 -4.99
CA CYS A 399 12.87 -10.81 -5.96
C CYS A 399 14.23 -11.49 -6.15
N VAL A 400 14.29 -12.77 -5.81
CA VAL A 400 15.51 -13.59 -5.94
C VAL A 400 15.42 -14.58 -7.10
N GLY A 401 14.28 -14.64 -7.80
CA GLY A 401 14.12 -15.47 -8.98
C GLY A 401 12.65 -15.64 -9.39
N PHE A 402 12.45 -16.36 -10.50
CA PHE A 402 11.13 -16.65 -11.03
C PHE A 402 11.02 -18.12 -11.46
N ASN A 403 10.27 -18.92 -10.70
CA ASN A 403 10.06 -20.34 -10.99
C ASN A 403 9.11 -20.53 -12.20
N LYS A 404 9.67 -20.57 -13.41
CA LYS A 404 8.92 -20.73 -14.67
C LYS A 404 8.09 -22.02 -14.70
N THR A 405 8.63 -23.12 -14.18
CA THR A 405 7.92 -24.40 -14.12
C THR A 405 6.67 -24.30 -13.24
N MET A 406 6.78 -23.67 -12.07
CA MET A 406 5.64 -23.47 -11.18
C MET A 406 4.61 -22.53 -11.80
N TYR A 407 5.04 -21.41 -12.38
CA TYR A 407 4.18 -20.47 -13.09
C TYR A 407 3.31 -21.16 -14.15
N HIS A 408 3.94 -21.94 -15.05
CA HIS A 408 3.21 -22.65 -16.10
C HIS A 408 2.28 -23.72 -15.54
N ALA A 409 2.70 -24.47 -14.52
CA ALA A 409 1.86 -25.48 -13.89
C ALA A 409 0.61 -24.87 -13.24
N VAL A 410 0.75 -23.72 -12.56
CA VAL A 410 -0.37 -22.99 -11.96
C VAL A 410 -1.34 -22.49 -13.03
N LEU A 411 -0.84 -21.91 -14.12
CA LEU A 411 -1.68 -21.46 -15.23
C LEU A 411 -2.43 -22.62 -15.91
N GLU A 412 -1.74 -23.74 -16.14
CA GLU A 412 -2.36 -24.93 -16.73
C GLU A 412 -3.46 -25.49 -15.82
N GLN A 413 -3.21 -25.56 -14.50
CA GLN A 413 -4.22 -26.00 -13.53
C GLN A 413 -5.41 -25.04 -13.48
N ALA A 414 -5.18 -23.72 -13.54
CA ALA A 414 -6.26 -22.73 -13.58
C ALA A 414 -7.13 -22.90 -14.83
N ALA A 415 -6.52 -23.10 -16.00
CA ALA A 415 -7.23 -23.39 -17.24
C ALA A 415 -8.09 -24.67 -17.14
N LYS A 416 -7.55 -25.76 -16.56
CA LYS A 416 -8.30 -27.00 -16.30
C LYS A 416 -9.46 -26.78 -15.32
N CYS A 417 -9.28 -25.94 -14.31
CA CYS A 417 -10.31 -25.60 -13.34
C CYS A 417 -11.50 -24.89 -14.02
N VAL A 418 -11.23 -23.91 -14.89
CA VAL A 418 -12.26 -23.21 -15.68
C VAL A 418 -13.04 -24.17 -16.59
N LEU A 419 -12.35 -25.07 -17.29
CA LEU A 419 -13.00 -26.07 -18.15
C LEU A 419 -13.89 -27.03 -17.35
N THR A 420 -13.42 -27.48 -16.18
CA THR A 420 -14.18 -28.38 -15.30
C THR A 420 -15.40 -27.69 -14.71
N ALA A 421 -15.29 -26.41 -14.32
CA ALA A 421 -16.41 -25.61 -13.84
C ALA A 421 -17.48 -25.45 -14.93
N LYS A 422 -17.08 -25.22 -16.19
CA LYS A 422 -18.00 -25.13 -17.33
C LYS A 422 -18.76 -26.43 -17.58
N LEU A 423 -18.09 -27.58 -17.49
CA LEU A 423 -18.72 -28.90 -17.65
C LEU A 423 -19.75 -29.19 -16.54
N LYS A 424 -19.43 -28.86 -15.28
CA LYS A 424 -20.38 -29.01 -14.17
C LYS A 424 -21.57 -28.06 -14.29
N GLY A 425 -21.37 -26.85 -14.81
CA GLY A 425 -22.43 -25.87 -15.04
C GLY A 425 -23.45 -26.27 -16.11
N MET A 426 -23.06 -27.07 -17.11
CA MET A 426 -23.96 -27.52 -18.19
C MET A 426 -24.73 -28.81 -17.88
N GLY A 427 -24.24 -29.65 -16.96
CA GLY A 427 -24.89 -30.91 -16.58
C GLY A 427 -25.87 -30.81 -15.40
N GLY A 428 -25.86 -29.68 -14.70
CA GLY A 428 -26.61 -29.46 -13.45
C GLY A 428 -27.98 -28.83 -13.65
N GLY A 429 -28.78 -29.37 -14.57
CA GLY A 429 -30.24 -29.26 -14.48
C GLY A 429 -30.75 -30.13 -13.33
N THR A 430 -30.21 -29.97 -12.12
CA THR A 430 -30.88 -30.49 -10.93
C THR A 430 -32.22 -29.76 -10.86
N PRO A 431 -33.36 -30.46 -10.97
CA PRO A 431 -34.66 -29.83 -10.82
C PRO A 431 -34.67 -29.04 -9.51
N PRO A 432 -35.32 -27.86 -9.48
CA PRO A 432 -35.35 -27.04 -8.29
C PRO A 432 -35.78 -27.91 -7.10
N PRO A 433 -35.08 -27.84 -5.95
CA PRO A 433 -35.50 -28.58 -4.78
C PRO A 433 -36.97 -28.24 -4.47
N PRO A 434 -37.78 -29.22 -4.07
CA PRO A 434 -39.19 -28.98 -3.79
C PRO A 434 -39.34 -27.82 -2.79
N PRO A 435 -40.30 -26.92 -3.00
CA PRO A 435 -40.50 -25.75 -2.16
C PRO A 435 -40.90 -26.23 -0.76
N GLY A 436 -40.01 -26.11 0.22
CA GLY A 436 -40.34 -26.50 1.60
C GLY A 436 -39.20 -26.76 2.57
N VAL A 437 -37.94 -26.78 2.15
CA VAL A 437 -36.82 -27.00 3.08
C VAL A 437 -35.91 -25.77 3.08
N GLY A 438 -36.05 -24.95 4.13
CA GLY A 438 -35.32 -23.71 4.32
C GLY A 438 -33.81 -23.95 4.32
N LEU A 439 -33.15 -23.47 3.26
CA LEU A 439 -31.71 -23.40 3.15
C LEU A 439 -31.22 -22.15 3.89
N GLY A 440 -30.58 -22.39 5.04
CA GLY A 440 -29.89 -21.37 5.80
C GLY A 440 -28.89 -20.61 4.93
N VAL A 441 -28.98 -19.29 5.02
CA VAL A 441 -28.11 -18.30 4.39
C VAL A 441 -26.64 -18.60 4.73
N VAL A 442 -25.90 -19.14 3.75
CA VAL A 442 -24.43 -19.16 3.80
C VAL A 442 -23.96 -17.80 3.31
N GLY A 443 -23.89 -16.84 4.23
CA GLY A 443 -23.25 -15.55 4.00
C GLY A 443 -21.76 -15.76 3.75
N GLY A 444 -21.25 -15.24 2.64
CA GLY A 444 -19.83 -15.23 2.31
C GLY A 444 -19.01 -14.54 3.38
N ALA A 445 -18.35 -15.33 4.23
CA ALA A 445 -17.35 -14.87 5.16
C ALA A 445 -16.09 -14.50 4.37
N TRP A 446 -15.76 -13.22 4.37
CA TRP A 446 -14.55 -12.66 3.80
C TRP A 446 -13.30 -13.27 4.45
N ASN A 447 -12.35 -13.69 3.62
CA ASN A 447 -10.95 -14.02 3.91
C ASN A 447 -10.52 -13.89 5.40
N ALA A 448 -10.82 -14.91 6.20
CA ALA A 448 -9.95 -15.28 7.29
C ALA A 448 -8.77 -16.00 6.63
N ALA A 449 -7.63 -15.32 6.50
CA ALA A 449 -6.38 -15.97 6.19
C ALA A 449 -6.27 -17.23 7.04
N GLY A 450 -5.94 -18.36 6.41
CA GLY A 450 -5.68 -19.61 7.10
C GLY A 450 -4.60 -19.43 8.15
N ALA A 451 -5.03 -19.11 9.38
CA ALA A 451 -4.30 -19.38 10.59
C ALA A 451 -4.36 -20.89 10.81
N SER A 452 -3.61 -21.62 10.00
CA SER A 452 -3.10 -22.93 10.38
C SER A 452 -2.14 -22.70 11.54
N GLU A 453 -2.68 -22.63 12.76
CA GLU A 453 -1.91 -22.73 14.00
C GLU A 453 -1.31 -24.13 14.10
N GLY A 454 -0.21 -24.36 13.38
CA GLY A 454 0.74 -25.41 13.68
C GLY A 454 1.59 -24.97 14.86
N ASN A 455 1.05 -25.05 16.08
CA ASN A 455 1.82 -24.88 17.31
C ASN A 455 2.71 -26.11 17.52
N VAL A 456 3.85 -26.16 16.82
CA VAL A 456 4.91 -27.14 17.11
C VAL A 456 5.81 -26.52 18.16
N ASN A 457 5.51 -26.83 19.42
CA ASN A 457 6.37 -26.56 20.55
C ASN A 457 7.57 -27.51 20.48
N ALA A 458 8.64 -27.10 19.79
CA ALA A 458 9.90 -27.83 19.75
C ALA A 458 10.77 -27.39 20.93
N ASN A 459 10.57 -28.04 22.07
CA ASN A 459 11.53 -28.05 23.17
C ASN A 459 11.93 -29.50 23.41
N GLY A 460 13.16 -29.86 23.06
CA GLY A 460 13.67 -31.22 23.17
C GLY A 460 15.06 -31.34 22.57
N GLY A 461 16.06 -30.89 23.32
CA GLY A 461 17.45 -31.28 23.10
C GLY A 461 17.64 -32.76 23.47
N GLY A 462 18.46 -33.46 22.69
CA GLY A 462 18.83 -34.85 22.95
C GLY A 462 19.86 -35.30 21.92
N VAL A 463 21.08 -35.51 22.41
CA VAL A 463 22.32 -35.84 21.70
C VAL A 463 22.40 -37.35 21.45
N ASP A 464 23.08 -37.71 20.36
CA ASP A 464 23.81 -38.96 20.06
C ASP A 464 23.09 -40.32 19.88
N GLY A 465 23.57 -41.03 18.84
CA GLY A 465 24.04 -42.41 19.06
C GLY A 465 23.41 -43.51 18.20
N ALA A 466 24.16 -43.94 17.19
CA ALA A 466 23.91 -45.02 16.24
C ALA A 466 23.65 -46.45 16.79
N VAL A 467 23.22 -47.31 15.84
CA VAL A 467 23.50 -48.76 15.64
C VAL A 467 22.35 -49.77 15.86
N SER A 468 21.94 -50.36 14.72
CA SER A 468 21.54 -51.75 14.41
C SER A 468 21.39 -52.79 15.54
N GLY A 469 20.33 -53.62 15.48
CA GLY A 469 20.33 -54.94 16.11
C GLY A 469 18.96 -55.59 16.36
N MET A 470 18.81 -56.81 15.86
CA MET A 470 17.69 -57.75 15.97
C MET A 470 17.26 -58.18 17.40
N ALA A 471 16.08 -58.81 17.42
CA ALA A 471 15.58 -59.86 18.33
C ALA A 471 14.73 -59.40 19.53
N GLY A 472 13.54 -59.99 19.61
CA GLY A 472 12.51 -59.65 20.59
C GLY A 472 12.61 -60.38 21.91
N LEU A 473 11.64 -60.08 22.79
CA LEU A 473 11.02 -61.00 23.74
C LEU A 473 9.80 -60.33 24.36
N ALA A 474 8.78 -61.15 24.59
CA ALA A 474 7.52 -60.83 25.25
C ALA A 474 7.68 -60.68 26.78
N ILE A 475 6.52 -60.49 27.44
CA ILE A 475 6.25 -60.42 28.89
C ILE A 475 6.33 -58.98 29.42
N GLY A 476 5.36 -58.43 30.15
CA GLY A 476 4.12 -58.95 30.69
C GLY A 476 3.33 -57.79 31.31
N SER A 477 2.02 -57.92 31.25
CA SER A 477 1.02 -57.08 31.90
C SER A 477 1.06 -57.22 33.41
N GLU A 478 1.04 -56.11 34.15
CA GLU A 478 0.49 -56.08 35.51
C GLU A 478 -0.24 -54.76 35.79
N ASN A 479 -1.31 -54.92 36.54
CA ASN A 479 -2.45 -54.03 36.69
C ASN A 479 -2.49 -53.56 38.16
N VAL A 480 -2.90 -52.29 38.38
CA VAL A 480 -3.69 -51.79 39.55
C VAL A 480 -2.91 -51.60 40.89
N PRO A 481 -3.30 -50.71 41.85
CA PRO A 481 -4.48 -49.84 41.95
C PRO A 481 -4.28 -48.33 42.29
N VAL A 482 -5.39 -47.64 42.00
CA VAL A 482 -5.98 -46.44 42.61
C VAL A 482 -5.80 -46.33 44.13
N GLN A 483 -5.40 -45.14 44.62
CA GLN A 483 -5.75 -44.66 45.96
C GLN A 483 -6.40 -43.28 45.87
N GLY A 484 -7.66 -43.22 46.31
CA GLY A 484 -8.39 -41.99 46.53
C GLY A 484 -8.15 -41.44 47.94
N GLY A 485 -7.88 -40.14 48.04
CA GLY A 485 -7.82 -39.40 49.29
C GLY A 485 -9.01 -38.44 49.42
N LYS A 486 -10.02 -38.84 50.18
CA LYS A 486 -10.98 -37.92 50.81
C LYS A 486 -10.50 -37.67 52.24
N GLY A 487 -10.31 -36.40 52.61
CA GLY A 487 -10.06 -35.99 53.99
C GLY A 487 -10.75 -34.66 54.26
N LYS A 488 -11.87 -34.73 55.00
CA LYS A 488 -12.56 -33.59 55.60
C LYS A 488 -11.73 -33.03 56.77
N LYS A 489 -11.72 -31.71 56.92
CA LYS A 489 -12.21 -31.02 58.13
C LYS A 489 -12.66 -29.63 57.76
#